data_AF-A0A5J4YX35-F1
#
_entry.id   AF-A0A5J4YX35-F1
#
_cell.length_a   1.000
_cell.length_b   1.000
_cell.length_c   1.000
_cell.angle_alpha   90.00
_cell.angle_beta   90.00
_cell.angle_gamma   90.00
#
_symmetry.space_group_name_H-M   'P 1'
#
loop_
_entity.id
_entity.type
_entity.pdbx_description
1 polymer ?
#
loop_
_entity_poly.entity_id
_entity_poly.type
_entity_poly.pdbx_seq_one_letter_code
_entity_poly.pdbx_strand_id
1 'polypeptide(L)'
;MRDNENVVLEPCSADAPRMLLVPYKPEHVQVYHDWMADERIRELTCSERLTLEEEYENQVSWHKDSKKCTFIVMDADVQFEQPRMVGDVNIFTSLEETDNGQQALVAEVEVMIAEPASLRKGLATWALRGMMAYFLSIRPDTARFVAKVLDENGASLSLFARLGFTEFRRLPVFDEIHLCVDLISDAQAHQRLCSELANWSRRKYASEGADISHDGQPGMKIDQPCAECSTESPRHHG
;
A
#
# COMPACT_ATOMS: atom_id res chain seq x y z
N MET A 1 4.39 8.54 -10.12
CA MET A 1 3.39 9.55 -9.78
C MET A 1 3.85 10.14 -8.46
N ARG A 2 3.80 11.46 -8.24
CA ARG A 2 4.31 12.05 -6.99
C ARG A 2 3.21 12.47 -6.02
N ASP A 3 1.95 12.20 -6.36
CA ASP A 3 0.80 12.63 -5.57
C ASP A 3 0.84 12.14 -4.11
N ASN A 4 1.50 11.01 -3.84
CA ASN A 4 1.64 10.48 -2.48
C ASN A 4 2.88 10.96 -1.72
N GLU A 5 3.74 11.79 -2.33
CA GLU A 5 5.07 12.12 -1.80
C GLU A 5 5.07 12.75 -0.40
N ASN A 6 3.94 13.35 0.00
CA ASN A 6 3.72 14.02 1.27
C ASN A 6 2.49 13.47 2.02
N VAL A 7 2.02 12.27 1.70
CA VAL A 7 0.77 11.71 2.24
C VAL A 7 1.06 10.59 3.21
N VAL A 8 0.53 10.70 4.43
CA VAL A 8 0.40 9.57 5.35
C VAL A 8 -1.06 9.18 5.44
N LEU A 9 -1.36 7.90 5.25
CA LEU A 9 -2.70 7.34 5.45
C LEU A 9 -2.73 6.50 6.74
N GLU A 10 -3.72 6.73 7.58
CA GLU A 10 -3.94 5.98 8.81
C GLU A 10 -5.42 5.56 8.88
N PRO A 11 -5.72 4.24 9.02
CA PRO A 11 -7.10 3.78 9.15
C PRO A 11 -7.78 4.37 10.39
N CYS A 12 -9.03 4.79 10.25
CA CYS A 12 -9.86 5.32 11.33
C CYS A 12 -10.88 4.32 11.89
N SER A 13 -10.95 3.11 11.33
CA SER A 13 -11.92 2.09 11.76
C SER A 13 -11.47 1.42 13.06
N ALA A 14 -12.41 1.16 13.97
CA ALA A 14 -12.14 0.44 15.22
C ALA A 14 -11.61 -1.00 15.00
N ASP A 15 -11.99 -1.62 13.89
CA ASP A 15 -11.54 -2.98 13.51
C ASP A 15 -10.25 -2.97 12.68
N ALA A 16 -9.65 -1.80 12.45
CA ALA A 16 -8.39 -1.70 11.71
C ALA A 16 -7.20 -2.03 12.62
N PRO A 17 -6.15 -2.69 12.09
CA PRO A 17 -4.87 -2.75 12.77
C PRO A 17 -4.30 -1.34 12.89
N ARG A 18 -3.52 -1.09 13.95
CA ARG A 18 -2.75 0.14 14.07
C ARG A 18 -1.64 0.12 13.05
N MET A 19 -1.78 0.90 12.00
CA MET A 19 -0.83 0.94 10.90
C MET A 19 -0.82 2.27 10.20
N LEU A 20 0.27 2.54 9.48
CA LEU A 20 0.40 3.71 8.62
C LEU A 20 0.81 3.27 7.22
N LEU A 21 0.34 3.99 6.21
CA LEU A 21 0.93 3.98 4.88
C LEU A 21 1.69 5.30 4.72
N VAL A 22 3.00 5.20 4.50
CA VAL A 22 3.90 6.36 4.36
C VAL A 22 4.61 6.30 3.00
N PRO A 23 4.99 7.43 2.38
CA PRO A 23 5.63 7.39 1.07
C PRO A 23 6.96 6.64 1.14
N TYR A 24 7.32 5.92 0.08
CA TYR A 24 8.64 5.33 -0.05
C TYR A 24 9.71 6.40 -0.27
N LYS A 25 10.75 6.38 0.57
CA LYS A 25 11.77 7.42 0.72
C LYS A 25 13.15 6.78 0.98
N PRO A 26 14.28 7.50 0.75
CA PRO A 26 15.62 6.95 0.90
C PRO A 26 15.93 6.31 2.27
N GLU A 27 15.33 6.81 3.36
CA GLU A 27 15.51 6.25 4.70
C GLU A 27 14.99 4.80 4.86
N HIS A 28 14.14 4.33 3.95
CA HIS A 28 13.59 2.97 3.95
C HIS A 28 14.46 1.97 3.18
N VAL A 29 15.41 2.45 2.36
CA VAL A 29 16.16 1.62 1.40
C VAL A 29 17.00 0.56 2.11
N GLN A 30 17.66 0.89 3.23
CA GLN A 30 18.47 -0.08 3.96
C GLN A 30 17.65 -1.27 4.45
N VAL A 31 16.49 -1.01 5.06
CA VAL A 31 15.60 -2.07 5.56
C VAL A 31 15.07 -2.92 4.40
N TYR A 32 14.70 -2.29 3.29
CA TYR A 32 14.26 -3.00 2.09
C TYR A 32 15.38 -3.91 1.53
N HIS A 33 16.60 -3.39 1.45
CA HIS A 33 17.78 -4.15 1.03
C HIS A 33 18.04 -5.37 1.92
N ASP A 34 17.89 -5.20 3.24
CA ASP A 34 18.04 -6.30 4.21
C ASP A 34 16.97 -7.39 3.98
N TRP A 35 15.72 -7.02 3.67
CA TRP A 35 14.69 -7.99 3.28
C TRP A 35 15.03 -8.72 1.98
N MET A 36 15.58 -8.03 0.99
CA MET A 36 16.00 -8.64 -0.28
C MET A 36 17.18 -9.61 -0.14
N ALA A 37 17.80 -9.71 1.05
CA ALA A 37 18.75 -10.77 1.34
C ALA A 37 18.08 -12.16 1.48
N ASP A 38 16.79 -12.22 1.82
CA ASP A 38 16.00 -13.45 1.89
C ASP A 38 15.57 -13.90 0.48
N GLU A 39 16.00 -15.09 0.07
CA GLU A 39 15.63 -15.70 -1.22
C GLU A 39 14.13 -15.95 -1.34
N ARG A 40 13.47 -16.36 -0.26
CA ARG A 40 12.03 -16.62 -0.27
C ARG A 40 11.24 -15.33 -0.50
N ILE A 41 11.70 -14.20 0.05
CA ILE A 41 11.07 -12.91 -0.20
C ILE A 41 11.20 -12.56 -1.69
N ARG A 42 12.43 -12.65 -2.23
CA ARG A 42 12.71 -12.37 -3.64
C ARG A 42 11.89 -13.23 -4.61
N GLU A 43 11.75 -14.52 -4.33
CA GLU A 43 10.92 -15.42 -5.13
C GLU A 43 9.44 -14.99 -5.13
N LEU A 44 8.89 -14.68 -3.95
CA LEU A 44 7.48 -14.28 -3.82
C LEU A 44 7.16 -12.91 -4.41
N THR A 45 8.16 -12.02 -4.52
CA THR A 45 8.03 -10.69 -5.12
C THR A 45 8.62 -10.61 -6.53
N CYS A 46 9.02 -11.74 -7.12
CA CYS A 46 9.68 -11.82 -8.43
C CYS A 46 10.83 -10.80 -8.58
N SER A 47 11.60 -10.59 -7.52
CA SER A 47 12.64 -9.56 -7.42
C SER A 47 14.04 -10.13 -7.54
N GLU A 48 14.95 -9.39 -8.16
CA GLU A 48 16.37 -9.74 -8.21
C GLU A 48 17.12 -9.18 -6.99
N ARG A 49 18.28 -9.76 -6.67
CA ARG A 49 19.14 -9.20 -5.61
C ARG A 49 20.00 -8.10 -6.19
N LEU A 50 19.83 -6.90 -5.67
CA LEU A 50 20.63 -5.72 -6.01
C LEU A 50 21.68 -5.45 -4.92
N THR A 51 22.71 -4.70 -5.27
CA THR A 51 23.59 -4.03 -4.30
C THR A 51 22.83 -2.90 -3.59
N LEU A 52 23.33 -2.44 -2.44
CA LEU A 52 22.69 -1.36 -1.69
C LEU A 52 22.63 -0.06 -2.53
N GLU A 53 23.70 0.24 -3.27
CA GLU A 53 23.77 1.38 -4.18
C GLU A 53 22.70 1.29 -5.28
N GLU A 54 22.55 0.11 -5.89
CA GLU A 54 21.51 -0.15 -6.90
C GLU A 54 20.10 -0.04 -6.30
N GLU A 55 19.87 -0.39 -5.03
CA GLU A 55 18.58 -0.18 -4.37
C GLU A 55 18.25 1.30 -4.20
N TYR A 56 19.25 2.14 -3.86
CA TYR A 56 19.07 3.59 -3.83
C TYR A 56 18.74 4.16 -5.22
N GLU A 57 19.42 3.69 -6.26
CA GLU A 57 19.12 4.08 -7.65
C GLU A 57 17.72 3.63 -8.07
N ASN A 58 17.35 2.40 -7.72
CA ASN A 58 16.03 1.82 -7.97
C ASN A 58 14.93 2.64 -7.27
N GLN A 59 15.11 2.99 -5.98
CA GLN A 59 14.20 3.85 -5.23
C GLN A 59 13.98 5.20 -5.92
N VAL A 60 15.06 5.86 -6.37
CA VAL A 60 14.98 7.14 -7.07
C VAL A 60 14.23 6.99 -8.39
N SER A 61 14.46 5.91 -9.13
CA SER A 61 13.78 5.65 -10.40
C SER A 61 12.27 5.42 -10.19
N TRP A 62 11.88 4.64 -9.18
CA TRP A 62 10.47 4.38 -8.84
C TRP A 62 9.76 5.63 -8.36
N HIS A 63 10.44 6.44 -7.54
CA HIS A 63 9.90 7.70 -7.06
C HIS A 63 9.65 8.72 -8.18
N LYS A 64 10.41 8.65 -9.28
CA LYS A 64 10.27 9.54 -10.44
C LYS A 64 9.29 9.02 -11.50
N ASP A 65 9.04 7.71 -11.55
CA ASP A 65 8.21 7.09 -12.59
C ASP A 65 6.73 7.47 -12.41
N SER A 66 6.14 8.17 -13.38
CA SER A 66 4.74 8.59 -13.37
C SER A 66 3.74 7.43 -13.32
N LYS A 67 4.15 6.21 -13.69
CA LYS A 67 3.32 5.01 -13.71
C LYS A 67 3.38 4.18 -12.43
N LYS A 68 4.20 4.59 -11.46
CA LYS A 68 4.37 3.89 -10.19
C LYS A 68 3.87 4.73 -9.03
N CYS A 69 3.34 4.05 -8.02
CA CYS A 69 3.01 4.62 -6.72
C CYS A 69 3.29 3.57 -5.65
N THR A 70 4.06 3.95 -4.63
CA THR A 70 4.46 3.03 -3.56
C THR A 70 4.21 3.69 -2.22
N PHE A 71 3.52 2.96 -1.35
CA PHE A 71 3.54 3.23 0.09
C PHE A 71 4.31 2.13 0.80
N ILE A 72 5.02 2.54 1.84
CA ILE A 72 5.57 1.66 2.85
C ILE A 72 4.51 1.40 3.92
N VAL A 73 4.37 0.14 4.29
CA VAL A 73 3.49 -0.33 5.36
C VAL A 73 4.26 -0.27 6.67
N MET A 74 3.76 0.55 7.60
CA MET A 74 4.28 0.65 8.96
C MET A 74 3.34 -0.08 9.92
N ASP A 75 3.85 -1.03 10.70
CA ASP A 75 3.13 -1.62 11.83
C ASP A 75 3.31 -0.72 13.06
N ALA A 76 2.20 -0.18 13.56
CA ALA A 76 2.14 0.71 14.71
C ALA A 76 1.44 0.04 15.91
N ASP A 77 1.54 -1.30 16.00
CA ASP A 77 1.11 -2.07 17.17
C ASP A 77 1.69 -1.49 18.47
N VAL A 78 0.88 -1.50 19.52
CA VAL A 78 1.23 -0.95 20.85
C VAL A 78 2.40 -1.67 21.51
N GLN A 79 2.74 -2.86 21.02
CA GLN A 79 3.91 -3.61 21.48
C GLN A 79 5.23 -2.96 21.03
N PHE A 80 5.19 -2.08 20.04
CA PHE A 80 6.36 -1.35 19.57
C PHE A 80 6.40 0.06 20.18
N GLU A 81 7.58 0.49 20.63
CA GLU A 81 7.79 1.86 21.12
C GLU A 81 7.59 2.90 20.01
N GLN A 82 7.83 2.51 18.76
CA GLN A 82 7.66 3.33 17.56
C GLN A 82 7.17 2.46 16.39
N PRO A 83 6.44 3.03 15.42
CA PRO A 83 6.03 2.29 14.22
C PRO A 83 7.23 1.72 13.46
N ARG A 84 7.09 0.48 12.99
CA ARG A 84 8.16 -0.24 12.28
C ARG A 84 7.80 -0.44 10.82
N MET A 85 8.77 -0.30 9.94
CA MET A 85 8.65 -0.70 8.55
C MET A 85 8.47 -2.22 8.49
N VAL A 86 7.42 -2.71 7.84
CA VAL A 86 7.11 -4.15 7.79
C VAL A 86 6.78 -4.68 6.41
N GLY A 87 6.61 -3.80 5.43
CA GLY A 87 6.40 -4.15 4.04
C GLY A 87 6.02 -2.93 3.22
N ASP A 88 5.37 -3.17 2.09
CA ASP A 88 5.01 -2.14 1.12
C ASP A 88 3.77 -2.55 0.30
N VAL A 89 3.19 -1.56 -0.37
CA VAL A 89 2.09 -1.74 -1.31
C VAL A 89 2.34 -0.84 -2.53
N ASN A 90 2.27 -1.44 -3.71
CA ASN A 90 2.60 -0.81 -4.98
C ASN A 90 1.40 -0.76 -5.91
N ILE A 91 1.37 0.28 -6.76
CA ILE A 91 0.58 0.31 -7.98
C ILE A 91 1.49 0.55 -9.18
N PHE A 92 1.27 -0.25 -10.23
CA PHE A 92 1.83 -0.06 -11.57
C PHE A 92 0.69 0.22 -12.55
N THR A 93 0.81 1.29 -13.33
CA THR A 93 -0.26 1.67 -14.27
C THR A 93 0.12 1.39 -15.71
N SER A 94 -0.81 0.82 -16.47
CA SER A 94 -0.76 0.64 -17.91
C SER A 94 -2.03 1.19 -18.57
N LEU A 95 -1.95 1.46 -19.87
CA LEU A 95 -3.12 1.64 -20.72
C LEU A 95 -3.31 0.34 -21.50
N GLU A 96 -4.47 -0.28 -21.36
CA GLU A 96 -4.83 -1.51 -22.06
C GLU A 96 -6.01 -1.27 -22.99
N GLU A 97 -5.99 -1.93 -24.15
CA GLU A 97 -7.11 -1.89 -25.07
C GLU A 97 -8.25 -2.78 -24.54
N THR A 98 -9.44 -2.20 -24.47
CA THR A 98 -10.67 -2.89 -24.09
C THR A 98 -11.35 -3.51 -25.32
N ASP A 99 -12.33 -4.39 -25.10
CA ASP A 99 -13.03 -5.10 -26.19
C ASP A 99 -13.70 -4.16 -27.22
N ASN A 100 -13.97 -2.92 -26.84
CA ASN A 100 -14.56 -1.91 -27.73
C ASN A 100 -13.50 -1.05 -28.47
N GLY A 101 -12.21 -1.39 -28.34
CA GLY A 101 -11.08 -0.67 -28.95
C GLY A 101 -10.66 0.61 -28.23
N GLN A 102 -11.21 0.92 -27.05
CA GLN A 102 -10.79 2.08 -26.25
C GLN A 102 -9.64 1.72 -25.32
N GLN A 103 -8.75 2.68 -25.09
CA GLN A 103 -7.69 2.57 -24.09
C GLN A 103 -8.26 2.85 -22.70
N ALA A 104 -8.02 1.94 -21.77
CA ALA A 104 -8.47 2.04 -20.39
C ALA A 104 -7.29 1.96 -19.42
N LEU A 105 -7.34 2.76 -18.35
CA LEU A 105 -6.32 2.74 -17.31
C LEU A 105 -6.48 1.48 -16.44
N VAL A 106 -5.44 0.65 -16.43
CA VAL A 106 -5.33 -0.52 -15.57
C VAL A 106 -4.30 -0.24 -14.49
N ALA A 107 -4.67 -0.51 -13.23
CA ALA A 107 -3.81 -0.35 -12.06
C ALA A 107 -3.51 -1.72 -11.45
N GLU A 108 -2.32 -2.24 -11.70
CA GLU A 108 -1.83 -3.47 -11.07
C GLU A 108 -1.40 -3.18 -9.63
N VAL A 109 -1.93 -3.94 -8.67
CA VAL A 109 -1.65 -3.82 -7.24
C VAL A 109 -0.80 -4.98 -6.76
N GLU A 110 0.24 -4.67 -5.99
CA GLU A 110 1.09 -5.63 -5.30
C GLU A 110 1.24 -5.25 -3.83
N VAL A 111 1.38 -6.25 -2.96
CA VAL A 111 1.58 -6.02 -1.52
C VAL A 111 2.53 -7.06 -0.95
N MET A 112 3.44 -6.61 -0.10
CA MET A 112 4.34 -7.46 0.66
C MET A 112 4.24 -7.12 2.14
N ILE A 113 4.27 -8.14 3.00
CA ILE A 113 4.57 -8.01 4.44
C ILE A 113 5.78 -8.91 4.70
N ALA A 114 6.94 -8.30 4.83
CA ALA A 114 8.22 -8.98 4.98
C ALA A 114 8.44 -9.49 6.41
N GLU A 115 7.99 -8.72 7.41
CA GLU A 115 8.27 -9.02 8.83
C GLU A 115 7.36 -10.13 9.39
N PRO A 116 7.91 -11.28 9.82
CA PRO A 116 7.13 -12.41 10.32
C PRO A 116 6.23 -12.08 11.51
N ALA A 117 6.72 -11.21 12.42
CA ALA A 117 5.98 -10.76 13.60
C ALA A 117 4.73 -9.92 13.25
N SER A 118 4.63 -9.47 12.01
CA SER A 118 3.57 -8.59 11.51
C SER A 118 2.59 -9.32 10.58
N LEU A 119 2.86 -10.60 10.28
CA LEU A 119 1.96 -11.45 9.50
C LEU A 119 0.66 -11.74 10.28
N ARG A 120 -0.40 -12.06 9.51
CA ARG A 120 -1.72 -12.46 10.05
C ARG A 120 -2.43 -11.41 10.92
N LYS A 121 -1.92 -10.18 11.00
CA LYS A 121 -2.57 -9.02 11.66
C LYS A 121 -3.57 -8.26 10.78
N GLY A 122 -3.73 -8.67 9.51
CA GLY A 122 -4.61 -7.98 8.55
C GLY A 122 -3.98 -6.77 7.85
N LEU A 123 -2.70 -6.47 8.10
CA LEU A 123 -1.99 -5.33 7.52
C LEU A 123 -2.06 -5.30 5.99
N ALA A 124 -1.81 -6.42 5.30
CA ALA A 124 -1.88 -6.49 3.84
C ALA A 124 -3.28 -6.14 3.29
N THR A 125 -4.34 -6.60 3.95
CA THR A 125 -5.73 -6.30 3.58
C THR A 125 -6.00 -4.80 3.68
N TRP A 126 -5.58 -4.17 4.78
CA TRP A 126 -5.79 -2.74 4.98
C TRP A 126 -4.88 -1.90 4.07
N ALA A 127 -3.63 -2.32 3.85
CA ALA A 127 -2.72 -1.67 2.91
C ALA A 127 -3.32 -1.58 1.51
N LEU A 128 -3.83 -2.70 0.98
CA LEU A 128 -4.49 -2.75 -0.32
C LEU A 128 -5.75 -1.85 -0.37
N ARG A 129 -6.59 -1.88 0.67
CA ARG A 129 -7.78 -1.02 0.74
C ARG A 129 -7.43 0.46 0.69
N GLY A 130 -6.48 0.90 1.52
CA GLY A 130 -6.03 2.28 1.59
C GLY A 130 -5.38 2.72 0.29
N MET A 131 -4.49 1.88 -0.27
CA MET A 131 -3.82 2.14 -1.53
C MET A 131 -4.81 2.30 -2.70
N MET A 132 -5.72 1.35 -2.89
CA MET A 132 -6.71 1.41 -3.98
C MET A 132 -7.65 2.60 -3.83
N ALA A 133 -8.15 2.87 -2.61
CA ALA A 133 -9.05 4.00 -2.36
C ALA A 133 -8.35 5.35 -2.57
N TYR A 134 -7.10 5.47 -2.10
CA TYR A 134 -6.28 6.65 -2.35
C TYR A 134 -6.01 6.84 -3.84
N PHE A 135 -5.56 5.79 -4.53
CA PHE A 135 -5.24 5.86 -5.95
C PHE A 135 -6.47 6.24 -6.79
N LEU A 136 -7.62 5.62 -6.52
CA LEU A 136 -8.87 5.96 -7.22
C LEU A 136 -9.29 7.43 -6.99
N SER A 137 -8.99 8.00 -5.82
CA SER A 137 -9.30 9.40 -5.54
C SER A 137 -8.47 10.41 -6.35
N ILE A 138 -7.28 10.01 -6.80
CA ILE A 138 -6.41 10.85 -7.65
C ILE A 138 -6.48 10.46 -9.13
N ARG A 139 -6.89 9.22 -9.43
CA ARG A 139 -7.10 8.66 -10.76
C ARG A 139 -8.51 8.07 -10.88
N PRO A 140 -9.56 8.90 -10.89
CA PRO A 140 -10.95 8.44 -11.03
C PRO A 140 -11.24 7.81 -12.41
N ASP A 141 -10.33 7.95 -13.36
CA ASP A 141 -10.33 7.30 -14.68
C ASP A 141 -9.85 5.85 -14.65
N THR A 142 -9.51 5.30 -13.47
CA THR A 142 -9.11 3.89 -13.31
C THR A 142 -10.26 2.97 -13.72
N ALA A 143 -10.02 2.12 -14.72
CA ALA A 143 -11.03 1.20 -15.22
C ALA A 143 -11.07 -0.09 -14.40
N ARG A 144 -9.92 -0.61 -13.97
CA ARG A 144 -9.84 -1.81 -13.14
C ARG A 144 -8.56 -1.86 -12.31
N PHE A 145 -8.66 -2.51 -11.16
CA PHE A 145 -7.50 -2.97 -10.41
C PHE A 145 -7.18 -4.42 -10.78
N VAL A 146 -5.91 -4.76 -10.94
CA VAL A 146 -5.44 -6.10 -11.30
C VAL A 146 -4.44 -6.60 -10.26
N ALA A 147 -4.48 -7.88 -9.94
CA ALA A 147 -3.44 -8.55 -9.18
C ALA A 147 -2.97 -9.77 -9.95
N LYS A 148 -1.66 -9.90 -10.13
CA LYS A 148 -1.03 -11.09 -10.71
C LYS A 148 -0.41 -11.88 -9.57
N VAL A 149 -0.79 -13.16 -9.46
CA VAL A 149 -0.43 -13.97 -8.30
C VAL A 149 0.03 -15.33 -8.81
N LEU A 150 1.17 -15.81 -8.31
CA LEU A 150 1.62 -17.19 -8.55
C LEU A 150 0.54 -18.17 -8.08
N ASP A 151 0.28 -19.21 -8.88
CA ASP A 151 -0.82 -20.14 -8.68
C ASP A 151 -0.73 -20.92 -7.36
N GLU A 152 0.49 -21.17 -6.88
CA GLU A 152 0.79 -21.79 -5.60
C GLU A 152 0.63 -20.85 -4.39
N ASN A 153 0.54 -19.53 -4.61
CA ASN A 153 0.40 -18.54 -3.54
C ASN A 153 -1.07 -18.42 -3.06
N GLY A 154 -1.57 -19.51 -2.46
CA GLY A 154 -2.94 -19.60 -1.95
C GLY A 154 -3.30 -18.53 -0.90
N ALA A 155 -2.31 -17.99 -0.19
CA ALA A 155 -2.51 -16.91 0.76
C ALA A 155 -2.90 -15.59 0.07
N SER A 156 -2.17 -15.21 -0.98
CA SER A 156 -2.49 -14.02 -1.80
C SER A 156 -3.79 -14.21 -2.57
N LEU A 157 -4.04 -15.38 -3.16
CA LEU A 157 -5.31 -15.68 -3.83
C LEU A 157 -6.51 -15.51 -2.87
N SER A 158 -6.41 -16.05 -1.66
CA SER A 158 -7.44 -15.90 -0.63
C SER A 158 -7.58 -14.46 -0.11
N LEU A 159 -6.50 -13.68 -0.12
CA LEU A 159 -6.51 -12.26 0.23
C LEU A 159 -7.29 -11.45 -0.81
N PHE A 160 -6.94 -11.57 -2.09
CA PHE A 160 -7.58 -10.83 -3.17
C PHE A 160 -9.04 -11.23 -3.37
N ALA A 161 -9.38 -12.52 -3.26
CA ALA A 161 -10.76 -12.97 -3.31
C ALA A 161 -11.65 -12.31 -2.22
N ARG A 162 -11.13 -12.17 -1.00
CA ARG A 162 -11.85 -11.46 0.10
C ARG A 162 -12.01 -9.96 -0.14
N LEU A 163 -11.12 -9.37 -0.94
CA LEU A 163 -11.22 -7.97 -1.38
C LEU A 163 -12.15 -7.80 -2.59
N GLY A 164 -12.78 -8.87 -3.07
CA GLY A 164 -13.73 -8.85 -4.18
C GLY A 164 -13.09 -9.00 -5.55
N PHE A 165 -11.80 -9.36 -5.64
CA PHE A 165 -11.17 -9.66 -6.90
C PHE A 165 -11.65 -11.01 -7.44
N THR A 166 -11.84 -11.09 -8.76
CA THR A 166 -12.24 -12.30 -9.48
C THR A 166 -11.22 -12.69 -10.53
N GLU A 167 -11.00 -13.99 -10.74
CA GLU A 167 -10.12 -14.50 -11.82
C GLU A 167 -10.69 -14.12 -13.19
N PHE A 168 -9.84 -13.52 -14.03
CA PHE A 168 -10.20 -13.20 -15.43
C PHE A 168 -9.22 -13.81 -16.44
N ARG A 169 -8.04 -14.25 -16.00
CA ARG A 169 -7.03 -14.87 -16.86
C ARG A 169 -6.13 -15.79 -16.04
N ARG A 170 -5.74 -16.90 -16.65
CA ARG A 170 -4.73 -17.82 -16.13
C ARG A 170 -3.63 -17.98 -17.17
N LEU A 171 -2.38 -17.92 -16.75
CA LEU A 171 -1.21 -18.03 -17.61
C LEU A 171 -0.31 -19.20 -17.15
N PRO A 172 -0.60 -20.44 -17.60
CA PRO A 172 0.13 -21.63 -17.15
C PRO A 172 1.63 -21.64 -17.51
N VAL A 173 2.05 -20.83 -18.49
CA VAL A 173 3.48 -20.74 -18.88
C VAL A 173 4.30 -19.96 -17.83
N PHE A 174 3.62 -19.14 -17.03
CA PHE A 174 4.22 -18.32 -15.97
C PHE A 174 3.74 -18.74 -14.58
N ASP A 175 2.96 -19.82 -14.48
CA ASP A 175 2.31 -20.27 -13.23
C ASP A 175 1.53 -19.13 -12.53
N GLU A 176 0.86 -18.27 -13.31
CA GLU A 176 0.16 -17.09 -12.80
C GLU A 176 -1.36 -17.17 -12.95
N ILE A 177 -2.06 -16.67 -11.93
CA ILE A 177 -3.48 -16.36 -11.94
C ILE A 177 -3.64 -14.84 -11.85
N HIS A 178 -4.36 -14.27 -12.81
CA HIS A 178 -4.64 -12.83 -12.86
C HIS A 178 -6.07 -12.60 -12.39
N LEU A 179 -6.18 -11.79 -11.35
CA LEU A 179 -7.43 -11.40 -10.70
C LEU A 179 -7.70 -9.92 -10.98
N CYS A 180 -8.96 -9.51 -11.02
CA CYS A 180 -9.31 -8.10 -11.14
C CYS A 180 -10.55 -7.70 -10.34
N VAL A 181 -10.64 -6.39 -10.07
CA VAL A 181 -11.89 -5.69 -9.76
C VAL A 181 -12.14 -4.72 -10.90
N ASP A 182 -13.20 -4.95 -11.66
CA ASP A 182 -13.57 -4.11 -12.81
C ASP A 182 -14.52 -2.99 -12.37
N LEU A 183 -14.06 -1.74 -12.43
CA LEU A 183 -14.80 -0.58 -11.93
C LEU A 183 -15.81 -0.04 -12.94
N ILE A 184 -15.70 -0.43 -14.21
CA ILE A 184 -16.64 -0.04 -15.26
C ILE A 184 -17.91 -0.90 -15.18
N SER A 185 -17.73 -2.21 -15.04
CA SER A 185 -18.83 -3.18 -15.02
C SER A 185 -19.38 -3.48 -13.62
N ASP A 186 -18.57 -3.37 -12.55
CA ASP A 186 -19.02 -3.52 -11.16
C ASP A 186 -19.18 -2.15 -10.47
N ALA A 187 -20.34 -1.53 -10.71
CA ALA A 187 -20.70 -0.26 -10.08
C ALA A 187 -20.72 -0.32 -8.54
N GLN A 188 -21.02 -1.49 -7.96
CA GLN A 188 -21.03 -1.63 -6.50
C GLN A 188 -19.59 -1.65 -5.95
N ALA A 189 -18.66 -2.34 -6.60
CA ALA A 189 -17.24 -2.30 -6.24
C ALA A 189 -16.67 -0.89 -6.36
N HIS A 190 -16.98 -0.19 -7.45
CA HIS A 190 -16.58 1.20 -7.63
C HIS A 190 -17.11 2.10 -6.50
N GLN A 191 -18.40 2.01 -6.16
CA GLN A 191 -18.98 2.78 -5.06
C GLN A 191 -18.33 2.45 -3.69
N ARG A 192 -18.07 1.15 -3.43
CA ARG A 192 -17.39 0.71 -2.20
C ARG A 192 -15.99 1.32 -2.09
N LEU A 193 -15.18 1.26 -3.14
CA LEU A 193 -13.82 1.81 -3.15
C LEU A 193 -13.79 3.35 -3.05
N CYS A 194 -14.72 4.04 -3.72
CA CYS A 194 -14.86 5.49 -3.59
C CYS A 194 -15.20 5.91 -2.14
N SER A 195 -16.03 5.12 -1.47
CA SER A 195 -16.44 5.39 -0.09
C SER A 195 -15.40 4.93 0.93
N GLU A 196 -14.54 3.97 0.58
CA GLU A 196 -13.53 3.39 1.45
C GLU A 196 -12.58 4.44 2.02
N LEU A 197 -12.24 5.46 1.24
CA LEU A 197 -11.31 6.51 1.66
C LEU A 197 -11.80 7.31 2.88
N ALA A 198 -13.11 7.38 3.12
CA ALA A 198 -13.66 8.02 4.31
C ALA A 198 -13.24 7.30 5.62
N ASN A 199 -12.81 6.04 5.53
CA ASN A 199 -12.27 5.26 6.65
C ASN A 199 -10.78 5.53 6.90
N TRP A 200 -10.17 6.51 6.23
CA TRP A 200 -8.75 6.82 6.32
C TRP A 200 -8.54 8.30 6.63
N SER A 201 -7.74 8.58 7.64
CA SER A 201 -7.22 9.93 7.85
C SER A 201 -6.03 10.18 6.92
N ARG A 202 -5.87 11.45 6.54
CA ARG A 202 -4.76 11.93 5.71
C ARG A 202 -4.01 13.00 6.49
N ARG A 203 -2.70 12.83 6.65
CA ARG A 203 -1.83 13.87 7.19
C ARG A 203 -0.59 14.06 6.33
N LYS A 204 0.12 15.17 6.54
CA LYS A 204 1.36 15.44 5.83
C LYS A 204 2.49 14.56 6.36
N TYR A 205 3.30 14.03 5.45
CA TYR A 205 4.58 13.43 5.81
C TYR A 205 5.55 14.56 6.19
N ALA A 206 5.86 14.71 7.47
CA ALA A 206 6.83 15.69 7.94
C ALA A 206 8.25 15.15 7.68
N SER A 207 8.96 15.75 6.72
CA SER A 207 10.40 15.53 6.57
C SER A 207 11.15 16.65 7.30
N GLU A 208 11.62 16.44 8.52
CA GLU A 208 12.57 17.38 9.15
C GLU A 208 13.82 16.67 9.68
N GLY A 209 14.97 17.15 9.18
CA GLY A 209 16.36 17.00 9.66
C GLY A 209 16.69 15.87 10.62
N ALA A 210 17.15 14.73 10.08
CA ALA A 210 17.81 13.69 10.87
C ALA A 210 19.24 14.13 11.22
N ASP A 211 19.43 14.60 12.45
CA ASP A 211 20.72 14.50 13.13
C ASP A 211 20.95 13.01 13.42
N ILE A 212 21.96 12.41 12.78
CA ILE A 212 22.22 10.97 12.84
C ILE A 212 22.85 10.65 14.19
N SER A 213 22.03 10.32 15.19
CA SER A 213 22.51 9.69 16.42
C SER A 213 22.85 8.20 16.17
N HIS A 214 23.91 7.72 16.82
CA HIS A 214 24.73 6.54 16.51
C HIS A 214 24.08 5.14 16.52
N ASP A 215 22.75 5.00 16.62
CA ASP A 215 22.10 3.69 16.85
C ASP A 215 21.26 3.16 15.65
N GLY A 216 21.42 3.72 14.45
CA GLY A 216 21.01 3.05 13.21
C GLY A 216 19.52 2.75 13.00
N GLN A 217 18.62 3.31 13.82
CA GLN A 217 17.17 3.28 13.57
C GLN A 217 16.65 4.70 13.32
N PRO A 218 15.98 4.97 12.18
CA PRO A 218 15.34 6.26 11.95
C PRO A 218 14.13 6.39 12.89
N GLY A 219 14.27 7.24 13.91
CA GLY A 219 13.16 7.57 14.81
C GLY A 219 12.17 8.50 14.11
N MET A 220 10.93 8.03 13.91
CA MET A 220 9.86 8.84 13.34
C MET A 220 9.15 9.61 14.46
N LYS A 221 9.25 10.94 14.49
CA LYS A 221 8.33 11.76 15.29
C LYS A 221 7.07 12.02 14.47
N ILE A 222 5.98 11.39 14.90
CA ILE A 222 4.64 11.67 14.38
C ILE A 222 4.10 12.89 15.12
N ASP A 223 3.71 13.94 14.40
CA ASP A 223 2.98 15.06 14.99
C ASP A 223 1.72 14.54 15.69
N GLN A 224 1.59 14.86 16.98
CA GLN A 224 0.39 14.54 17.76
C GLN A 224 -0.85 15.17 17.10
N PRO A 225 -2.02 14.51 17.17
CA PRO A 225 -3.25 15.08 16.64
C PRO A 225 -3.55 16.42 17.32
N CYS A 226 -3.91 17.42 16.52
CA CYS A 226 -4.35 18.73 16.97
C CYS A 226 -5.57 18.56 17.90
N ALA A 227 -5.42 18.90 19.18
CA ALA A 227 -6.45 18.77 20.19
C ALA A 227 -7.48 19.90 20.09
N GLU A 228 -8.27 19.95 19.01
CA GLU A 228 -9.41 20.87 18.91
C GLU A 228 -10.62 20.19 18.25
N CYS A 229 -11.29 19.31 19.00
CA CYS A 229 -12.73 19.13 18.86
C CYS A 229 -13.31 18.75 20.24
N SER A 230 -13.23 19.71 21.17
CA SER A 230 -13.99 19.68 22.41
C SER A 230 -15.07 20.77 22.32
N THR A 231 -16.27 20.41 21.89
CA THR A 231 -17.47 21.22 22.14
C THR A 231 -18.59 20.32 22.64
N GLU A 232 -18.60 20.22 23.96
CA GLU A 232 -19.76 20.23 24.87
C GLU A 232 -21.11 19.72 24.34
N SER A 233 -21.54 18.56 24.86
CA SER A 233 -22.96 18.20 24.96
C SER A 233 -23.63 19.03 26.06
N PRO A 234 -24.77 19.71 25.81
CA PRO A 234 -25.60 20.22 26.89
C PRO A 234 -26.46 19.10 27.46
N ARG A 235 -26.29 18.84 28.75
CA ARG A 235 -27.28 18.13 29.56
C ARG A 235 -28.55 18.97 29.58
N HIS A 236 -29.69 18.41 29.18
CA HIS A 236 -30.99 18.90 29.64
C HIS A 236 -31.59 17.93 30.65
N HIS A 237 -31.70 18.44 31.88
CA HIS A 237 -32.68 18.02 32.87
C HIS A 237 -34.05 18.56 32.47
N GLY A 238 -35.07 17.72 32.60
CA GLY A 238 -36.49 18.02 32.35
C GLY A 238 -37.25 16.73 32.17
#